data_AF-A0AA52EF32-F1
#
_entry.id   AF-A0AA52EF32-F1
#
_cell.length_a   1.000
_cell.length_b   1.000
_cell.length_c   1.000
_cell.angle_alpha   90.00
_cell.angle_beta   90.00
_cell.angle_gamma   90.00
#
_symmetry.space_group_name_H-M   'P 1'
#
loop_
_entity.id
_entity.type
_entity.pdbx_description
1 polymer ?
#
loop_
_entity_poly.entity_id
_entity_poly.type
_entity_poly.pdbx_seq_one_letter_code
_entity_poly.pdbx_strand_id
1 'polypeptide(L)'
;MSAYIYHRKESPSLKTIEDIQKLPKLVSNQTFRPETMFGSYNINLFFTNNDLVSSKMLMRKRADYIIGWNPDQGLIMDKADYSNYTYNPNLLITEITTHFACNDSETGRKMLSSLNKGLVDLKKKGLLTAILSKYAKPVPLEGMSFHRIPFSGYTHEEFIQSQ
;
A
#
# COMPACT_ATOMS: atom_id res chain seq x y z
N MET A 1 5.77 -1.22 1.21
CA MET A 1 4.62 -0.30 1.25
C MET A 1 4.00 -0.39 2.61
N SER A 2 3.67 0.74 3.21
CA SER A 2 3.21 0.81 4.59
C SER A 2 1.82 1.45 4.60
N ALA A 3 0.84 0.82 5.24
CA ALA A 3 -0.52 1.33 5.32
C ALA A 3 -0.69 2.24 6.54
N TYR A 4 -1.27 3.42 6.32
CA TYR A 4 -1.56 4.40 7.35
C TYR A 4 -3.01 4.87 7.24
N ILE A 5 -3.51 5.50 8.31
CA ILE A 5 -4.78 6.21 8.30
C ILE A 5 -4.55 7.68 7.99
N TYR A 6 -5.16 8.13 6.92
CA TYR A 6 -5.19 9.50 6.46
C TYR A 6 -6.49 10.16 6.90
N HIS A 7 -6.38 11.40 7.36
CA HIS A 7 -7.52 12.21 7.73
C HIS A 7 -7.27 13.68 7.38
N ARG A 8 -8.32 14.50 7.44
CA ARG A 8 -8.18 15.94 7.26
C ARG A 8 -7.51 16.56 8.49
N LYS A 9 -6.82 17.69 8.34
CA LYS A 9 -6.07 18.31 9.46
C LYS A 9 -6.99 18.77 10.59
N GLU A 10 -8.25 19.09 10.28
CA GLU A 10 -9.26 19.43 11.27
C GLU A 10 -9.89 18.23 11.98
N SER A 11 -9.71 17.00 11.46
CA SER A 11 -10.23 15.80 12.09
C SER A 11 -9.39 15.45 13.33
N PRO A 12 -9.99 14.86 14.39
CA PRO A 12 -9.25 14.38 15.55
C PRO A 12 -8.10 13.45 15.15
N SER A 13 -6.90 13.74 15.66
CA SER A 13 -5.71 12.92 15.43
C SER A 13 -5.84 11.58 16.15
N LEU A 14 -5.51 10.50 15.44
CA LEU A 14 -5.45 9.15 15.99
C LEU A 14 -4.06 8.87 16.57
N LYS A 15 -4.03 8.40 17.82
CA LYS A 15 -2.78 8.08 18.53
C LYS A 15 -2.55 6.58 18.61
N THR A 16 -3.61 5.80 18.74
CA THR A 16 -3.53 4.35 18.89
C THR A 16 -4.47 3.62 17.94
N ILE A 17 -4.34 2.30 17.83
CA ILE A 17 -5.21 1.45 17.01
C ILE A 17 -6.62 1.41 17.60
N GLU A 18 -6.76 1.52 18.93
CA GLU A 18 -8.06 1.55 19.61
C GLU A 18 -8.88 2.80 19.25
N ASP A 19 -8.22 3.91 18.89
CA ASP A 19 -8.91 5.11 18.41
C ASP A 19 -9.68 4.85 17.10
N ILE A 20 -9.24 3.86 16.31
CA ILE A 20 -9.87 3.46 15.04
C ILE A 20 -11.29 2.93 15.25
N GLN A 21 -11.55 2.26 16.38
CA GLN A 21 -12.85 1.70 16.72
C GLN A 21 -13.92 2.77 16.93
N LYS A 22 -13.50 3.97 17.30
CA LYS A 22 -14.40 5.10 17.57
C LYS A 22 -14.70 5.90 16.30
N LEU A 23 -14.12 5.51 15.17
CA LEU A 23 -14.26 6.25 13.93
C LEU A 23 -15.64 6.04 13.33
N PRO A 24 -16.34 7.12 12.97
CA PRO A 24 -17.69 7.02 12.43
C PRO A 24 -17.71 6.42 11.03
N LYS A 25 -16.69 6.68 10.20
CA LYS A 25 -16.60 6.24 8.79
C LYS A 25 -15.14 6.09 8.36
N LEU A 26 -14.65 4.85 8.32
CA LEU A 26 -13.34 4.50 7.79
C LEU A 26 -13.51 3.93 6.38
N VAL A 27 -12.75 4.43 5.40
CA VAL A 27 -12.78 3.91 4.03
C VAL A 27 -11.48 3.20 3.70
N SER A 28 -11.56 2.05 3.04
CA SER A 28 -10.40 1.34 2.50
C SER A 28 -10.60 1.01 1.03
N ASN A 29 -9.52 0.76 0.30
CA ASN A 29 -9.58 0.15 -1.02
C ASN A 29 -9.75 -1.37 -0.88
N GLN A 30 -10.26 -2.06 -1.89
CA GLN A 30 -10.47 -3.52 -1.80
C GLN A 30 -9.18 -4.36 -1.79
N THR A 31 -8.01 -3.77 -2.11
CA THR A 31 -6.73 -4.50 -2.11
C THR A 31 -6.19 -4.71 -0.70
N PHE A 32 -6.65 -3.90 0.23
CA PHE A 32 -6.47 -4.11 1.65
C PHE A 32 -7.77 -4.67 2.24
N ARG A 33 -7.69 -5.79 2.95
CA ARG A 33 -8.84 -6.39 3.65
C ARG A 33 -8.62 -6.23 5.16
N PRO A 34 -8.97 -5.07 5.75
CA PRO A 34 -8.71 -4.79 7.15
C PRO A 34 -9.49 -5.71 8.08
N GLU A 35 -10.53 -6.39 7.59
CA GLU A 35 -11.38 -7.27 8.40
C GLU A 35 -10.59 -8.41 9.02
N THR A 36 -9.52 -8.89 8.38
CA THR A 36 -8.65 -9.92 8.96
C THR A 36 -7.77 -9.39 10.08
N MET A 37 -7.46 -8.09 10.08
CA MET A 37 -6.63 -7.46 11.12
C MET A 37 -7.45 -6.80 12.23
N PHE A 38 -8.66 -6.36 11.91
CA PHE A 38 -9.58 -5.73 12.84
C PHE A 38 -10.75 -6.64 13.23
N GLY A 39 -10.64 -7.96 13.04
CA GLY A 39 -11.76 -8.91 13.15
C GLY A 39 -12.50 -8.95 14.49
N SER A 40 -11.95 -8.36 15.56
CA SER A 40 -12.61 -8.20 16.87
C SER A 40 -13.16 -6.80 17.12
N TYR A 41 -12.94 -5.86 16.19
CA TYR A 41 -13.29 -4.46 16.34
C TYR A 41 -14.53 -4.11 15.52
N ASN A 42 -15.51 -3.48 16.16
CA ASN A 42 -16.73 -3.00 15.51
C ASN A 42 -16.46 -1.70 14.74
N ILE A 43 -15.75 -1.80 13.61
CA ILE A 43 -15.37 -0.66 12.78
C ILE A 43 -16.39 -0.49 11.65
N ASN A 44 -16.90 0.74 11.48
CA ASN A 44 -17.71 1.08 10.33
C ASN A 44 -16.84 1.31 9.09
N LEU A 45 -16.54 0.20 8.39
CA LEU A 45 -15.63 0.15 7.27
C LEU A 45 -16.38 0.13 5.93
N PHE A 46 -15.98 1.01 5.02
CA PHE A 46 -16.49 1.07 3.66
C PHE A 46 -15.39 0.75 2.66
N PHE A 47 -15.72 -0.02 1.63
CA PHE A 47 -14.79 -0.34 0.56
C PHE A 47 -15.01 0.51 -0.68
N THR A 48 -13.90 0.84 -1.32
CA THR A 48 -13.87 1.53 -2.61
C THR A 48 -13.03 0.74 -3.61
N ASN A 49 -13.31 0.94 -4.89
CA ASN A 49 -12.68 0.17 -5.96
C ASN A 49 -11.25 0.63 -6.27
N ASN A 50 -10.82 1.79 -5.79
CA ASN A 50 -9.45 2.30 -5.91
C ASN A 50 -9.17 3.46 -4.94
N ASP A 51 -7.88 3.78 -4.77
CA ASP A 51 -7.40 4.84 -3.87
C ASP A 51 -7.80 6.25 -4.27
N LEU A 52 -8.07 6.50 -5.57
CA LEU A 52 -8.54 7.81 -6.01
C LEU A 52 -9.96 8.10 -5.50
N VAL A 53 -10.83 7.08 -5.43
CA VAL A 53 -12.18 7.23 -4.91
C VAL A 53 -12.16 7.49 -3.41
N SER A 54 -11.41 6.73 -2.63
CA SER A 54 -11.27 6.96 -1.17
C SER A 54 -10.70 8.36 -0.90
N SER A 55 -9.68 8.78 -1.64
CA SER A 55 -9.11 10.14 -1.56
C SER A 55 -10.17 11.21 -1.81
N LYS A 56 -10.95 11.09 -2.89
CA LYS A 56 -12.04 12.04 -3.20
C LYS A 56 -13.12 12.05 -2.11
N MET A 57 -13.41 10.91 -1.48
CA MET A 57 -14.34 10.87 -0.35
C MET A 57 -13.81 11.65 0.86
N LEU A 58 -12.52 11.54 1.17
CA LEU A 58 -11.88 12.33 2.23
C LEU A 58 -11.94 13.83 1.92
N MET A 59 -11.52 14.21 0.71
CA MET A 59 -11.48 15.61 0.23
C MET A 59 -12.85 16.27 0.27
N ARG A 60 -13.91 15.53 -0.09
CA ARG A 60 -15.29 16.01 -0.15
C ARG A 60 -16.06 15.83 1.16
N LYS A 61 -15.37 15.51 2.27
CA LYS A 61 -15.97 15.30 3.60
C LYS A 61 -17.06 14.21 3.61
N ARG A 62 -16.95 13.22 2.71
CA ARG A 62 -17.84 12.04 2.67
C ARG A 62 -17.30 10.89 3.51
N ALA A 63 -16.00 10.90 3.78
CA ALA A 63 -15.30 10.04 4.73
C ALA A 63 -14.48 10.91 5.67
N ASP A 64 -14.34 10.50 6.93
CA ASP A 64 -13.52 11.23 7.90
C ASP A 64 -12.08 10.72 7.93
N TYR A 65 -11.93 9.43 7.63
CA TYR A 65 -10.68 8.68 7.66
C TYR A 65 -10.62 7.72 6.49
N ILE A 66 -9.45 7.57 5.89
CA ILE A 66 -9.18 6.56 4.87
C ILE A 66 -7.91 5.78 5.20
N ILE A 67 -7.88 4.51 4.85
CA ILE A 67 -6.65 3.71 4.88
C ILE A 67 -6.00 3.81 3.51
N GLY A 68 -4.72 4.15 3.47
CA GLY A 68 -3.97 4.25 2.22
C GLY A 68 -2.54 3.74 2.35
N TRP A 69 -2.01 3.23 1.25
CA TRP A 69 -0.65 2.72 1.15
C TRP A 69 0.34 3.85 0.85
N ASN A 70 1.46 3.88 1.56
CA ASN A 70 2.60 4.72 1.19
C ASN A 70 3.57 3.98 0.25
N PRO A 71 4.05 4.65 -0.82
CA PRO A 71 3.91 6.10 -1.11
C PRO A 71 2.65 6.51 -1.89
N ASP A 72 1.88 5.56 -2.41
CA ASP A 72 0.81 5.77 -3.40
C ASP A 72 -0.24 6.81 -2.96
N GLN A 73 -0.71 6.72 -1.73
CA GLN A 73 -1.73 7.61 -1.19
C GLN A 73 -1.24 9.05 -1.10
N GLY A 74 0.02 9.27 -0.70
CA GLY A 74 0.63 10.60 -0.68
C GLY A 74 0.75 11.18 -2.09
N LEU A 75 1.17 10.36 -3.06
CA LEU A 75 1.28 10.76 -4.47
C LEU A 75 -0.09 11.12 -5.07
N ILE A 76 -1.15 10.38 -4.74
CA ILE A 76 -2.51 10.68 -5.20
C ILE A 76 -3.00 12.01 -4.65
N MET A 77 -2.76 12.29 -3.37
CA MET A 77 -3.17 13.55 -2.74
C MET A 77 -2.39 14.75 -3.32
N ASP A 78 -1.07 14.61 -3.51
CA ASP A 78 -0.24 15.64 -4.13
C ASP A 78 -0.67 15.91 -5.58
N LYS A 79 -0.94 14.87 -6.37
CA LYS A 79 -1.42 15.00 -7.76
C LYS A 79 -2.82 15.64 -7.84
N ALA A 80 -3.63 15.50 -6.80
CA ALA A 80 -4.94 16.12 -6.69
C ALA A 80 -4.88 17.56 -6.12
N ASP A 81 -3.69 18.10 -5.88
CA ASP A 81 -3.45 19.40 -5.22
C ASP A 81 -4.20 19.54 -3.88
N TYR A 82 -4.29 18.42 -3.16
CA TYR A 82 -4.97 18.38 -1.87
C TYR A 82 -3.96 18.36 -0.75
N SER A 83 -3.77 19.50 -0.07
CA SER A 83 -2.81 19.64 1.03
C SER A 83 -3.46 19.61 2.43
N ASN A 84 -4.80 19.53 2.50
CA ASN A 84 -5.54 19.46 3.76
C ASN A 84 -5.75 18.01 4.24
N TYR A 85 -4.66 17.25 4.29
CA TYR A 85 -4.62 15.93 4.90
C TYR A 85 -3.41 15.79 5.82
N THR A 86 -3.47 14.79 6.69
CA THR A 86 -2.36 14.35 7.52
C THR A 86 -2.54 12.86 7.85
N TYR A 87 -1.49 12.26 8.38
CA TYR A 87 -1.48 10.92 8.95
C TYR A 87 -0.47 10.87 10.09
N ASN A 88 -0.65 9.94 11.03
CA ASN A 88 0.33 9.72 12.09
C ASN A 88 1.36 8.69 11.62
N PRO A 89 2.64 9.06 11.38
CA PRO A 89 3.66 8.14 10.89
C PRO A 89 4.03 7.04 11.90
N ASN A 90 3.68 7.22 13.18
CA ASN A 90 3.90 6.24 14.24
C ASN A 90 2.72 5.26 14.39
N LEU A 91 1.57 5.55 13.75
CA LEU A 91 0.40 4.66 13.74
C LEU A 91 0.39 3.84 12.46
N LEU A 92 1.34 2.90 12.37
CA LEU A 92 1.41 1.93 11.28
C LEU A 92 0.27 0.91 11.41
N ILE A 93 -0.54 0.75 10.37
CA ILE A 93 -1.58 -0.28 10.35
C ILE A 93 -0.98 -1.62 9.96
N THR A 94 -0.21 -1.63 8.88
CA THR A 94 0.53 -2.80 8.41
C THR A 94 1.62 -2.40 7.44
N GLU A 95 2.55 -3.30 7.16
CA GLU A 95 3.56 -3.14 6.13
C GLU A 95 3.66 -4.41 5.29
N ILE A 96 3.81 -4.21 3.99
CA ILE A 96 4.05 -5.28 3.02
C ILE A 96 5.28 -4.95 2.17
N THR A 97 5.94 -5.97 1.63
CA THR A 97 7.05 -5.79 0.71
C THR A 97 6.61 -6.12 -0.71
N THR A 98 6.86 -5.20 -1.65
CA THR A 98 6.60 -5.42 -3.07
C THR A 98 7.83 -6.04 -3.72
N HIS A 99 7.62 -7.11 -4.50
CA HIS A 99 8.68 -7.84 -5.18
C HIS A 99 8.40 -7.91 -6.69
N PHE A 100 9.46 -7.91 -7.49
CA PHE A 100 9.36 -8.34 -8.88
C PHE A 100 9.28 -9.86 -8.92
N ALA A 101 8.30 -10.39 -9.63
CA ALA A 101 8.14 -11.83 -9.87
C ALA A 101 8.34 -12.13 -11.35
N CYS A 102 8.92 -13.30 -11.65
CA CYS A 102 9.01 -13.82 -13.01
C CYS A 102 8.82 -15.34 -13.01
N ASN A 103 8.58 -15.90 -14.19
CA ASN A 103 8.60 -17.35 -14.36
C ASN A 103 9.97 -17.92 -13.99
N ASP A 104 9.97 -19.09 -13.34
CA ASP A 104 11.18 -19.82 -12.95
C ASP A 104 11.83 -20.51 -14.16
N SER A 105 12.39 -19.70 -15.05
CA SER A 105 13.15 -20.10 -16.24
C SER A 105 14.54 -19.47 -16.21
N GLU A 106 15.47 -19.97 -17.01
CA GLU A 106 16.80 -19.38 -17.12
C GLU A 106 16.74 -17.89 -17.51
N THR A 107 15.90 -17.56 -18.50
CA THR A 107 15.67 -16.17 -18.92
C THR A 107 15.05 -15.33 -17.80
N GLY A 108 14.06 -15.86 -17.08
CA GLY A 108 13.46 -15.17 -15.94
C GLY A 108 14.47 -14.88 -14.83
N ARG A 109 15.30 -15.87 -14.47
CA ARG A 109 16.37 -15.70 -13.47
C ARG A 109 17.41 -14.67 -13.90
N LYS A 110 17.82 -14.68 -15.18
CA LYS A 110 18.72 -13.65 -15.75
C LYS A 110 18.10 -12.26 -15.68
N MET A 111 16.81 -12.13 -16.03
CA MET A 111 16.08 -10.86 -15.94
C MET A 111 16.01 -10.33 -14.51
N LEU A 112 15.58 -11.15 -13.54
CA LEU A 112 15.52 -10.76 -12.14
C LEU A 112 16.89 -10.38 -11.59
N SER A 113 17.95 -11.11 -11.94
CA SER A 113 19.32 -10.77 -11.53
C SER A 113 19.73 -9.38 -12.03
N SER A 114 19.45 -9.06 -13.29
CA SER A 114 19.73 -7.73 -13.86
C SER A 114 18.88 -6.63 -13.22
N LEU A 115 17.59 -6.87 -12.98
CA LEU A 115 16.71 -5.93 -12.30
C LEU A 115 17.20 -5.63 -10.87
N ASN A 116 17.55 -6.67 -10.11
CA ASN A 116 18.05 -6.54 -8.75
C ASN A 116 19.34 -5.71 -8.70
N LYS A 117 20.28 -5.94 -9.63
CA LYS A 117 21.48 -5.09 -9.76
C LYS A 117 21.12 -3.63 -10.03
N GLY A 118 20.22 -3.39 -10.98
CA GLY A 118 19.74 -2.04 -11.28
C GLY A 118 19.09 -1.34 -10.08
N LEU A 119 18.26 -2.05 -9.31
CA LEU A 119 17.63 -1.51 -8.10
C LEU A 119 18.66 -1.16 -7.02
N VAL A 120 19.69 -1.99 -6.82
CA VAL A 120 20.79 -1.70 -5.90
C VAL A 120 21.54 -0.43 -6.33
N ASP A 121 21.82 -0.28 -7.62
CA ASP A 121 22.52 0.90 -8.14
C ASP A 121 21.67 2.17 -8.05
N LEU A 122 20.38 2.11 -8.39
CA LEU A 122 19.45 3.23 -8.22
C LEU A 122 19.35 3.65 -6.75
N LYS A 123 19.38 2.69 -5.82
CA LYS A 123 19.39 2.96 -4.38
C LYS A 123 20.66 3.68 -3.96
N LYS A 124 21.84 3.17 -4.34
CA LYS A 124 23.14 3.78 -4.01
C LYS A 124 23.25 5.22 -4.51
N LYS A 125 22.61 5.52 -5.66
CA LYS A 125 22.55 6.86 -6.24
C LYS A 125 21.46 7.77 -5.63
N GLY A 126 20.67 7.28 -4.68
CA GLY A 126 19.54 8.03 -4.09
C GLY A 126 18.35 8.24 -5.04
N LEU A 127 18.38 7.66 -6.24
CA LEU A 127 17.37 7.88 -7.28
C LEU A 127 16.03 7.21 -6.95
N LEU A 128 16.03 6.09 -6.21
CA LEU A 128 14.79 5.45 -5.78
C LEU A 128 13.95 6.37 -4.89
N THR A 129 14.57 7.10 -3.96
CA THR A 129 13.86 8.07 -3.11
C THR A 129 13.32 9.24 -3.92
N ALA A 130 14.06 9.68 -4.95
CA ALA A 130 13.59 10.73 -5.86
C ALA A 130 12.37 10.28 -6.69
N ILE A 131 12.38 9.04 -7.20
CA ILE A 131 11.29 8.48 -8.00
C ILE A 131 10.05 8.19 -7.16
N LEU A 132 10.23 7.55 -6.01
CA LEU A 132 9.12 7.08 -5.16
C LEU A 132 8.60 8.17 -4.20
N SER A 133 9.09 9.40 -4.35
CA SER A 133 8.80 10.59 -3.55
C SER A 133 9.23 10.52 -2.08
N LYS A 134 9.07 11.65 -1.38
CA LYS A 134 9.31 11.81 0.06
C LYS A 134 8.53 10.83 0.95
N TYR A 135 7.52 10.16 0.42
CA TYR A 135 6.69 9.20 1.16
C TYR A 135 7.27 7.78 1.20
N ALA A 136 8.23 7.47 0.33
CA ALA A 136 8.84 6.15 0.28
C ALA A 136 9.99 6.01 1.28
N LYS A 137 9.99 4.89 2.02
CA LYS A 137 11.09 4.47 2.90
C LYS A 137 11.73 3.20 2.31
N PRO A 138 12.72 3.33 1.41
CA PRO A 138 13.36 2.17 0.81
C PRO A 138 14.21 1.39 1.84
N VAL A 139 13.71 0.25 2.29
CA VAL A 139 14.39 -0.65 3.24
C VAL A 139 15.61 -1.34 2.58
N PRO A 140 16.70 -1.64 3.30
CA PRO A 140 17.83 -2.43 2.79
C PRO A 140 17.39 -3.77 2.18
N LEU A 141 17.91 -4.09 0.99
CA LEU A 141 17.78 -5.41 0.34
C LEU A 141 18.90 -6.32 0.87
N GLU A 142 19.05 -6.43 2.19
CA GLU A 142 20.08 -7.30 2.75
C GLU A 142 19.56 -8.74 2.80
N GLY A 143 20.25 -9.66 2.12
CA GLY A 143 19.96 -11.08 2.20
C GLY A 143 18.74 -11.58 1.42
N MET A 144 18.29 -10.89 0.36
CA MET A 144 17.18 -11.39 -0.46
C MET A 144 17.52 -12.76 -1.08
N SER A 145 16.96 -13.80 -0.48
CA SER A 145 16.96 -15.14 -1.04
C SER A 145 15.90 -15.23 -2.14
N PHE A 146 16.21 -15.97 -3.21
CA PHE A 146 15.21 -16.31 -4.22
C PHE A 146 14.14 -17.19 -3.56
N HIS A 147 13.00 -16.59 -3.24
CA HIS A 147 11.86 -17.36 -2.78
C HIS A 147 11.15 -17.92 -4.00
N ARG A 148 11.25 -19.23 -4.19
CA ARG A 148 10.37 -19.95 -5.10
C ARG A 148 8.98 -19.88 -4.48
N ILE A 149 8.09 -19.07 -5.02
CA ILE A 149 6.68 -19.14 -4.66
C ILE A 149 6.13 -20.34 -5.44
N PRO A 150 5.78 -21.46 -4.78
CA PRO A 150 5.08 -22.52 -5.47
C PRO A 150 3.77 -21.92 -5.99
N PHE A 151 3.59 -21.90 -7.30
CA PHE A 151 2.30 -21.64 -7.92
C PHE A 151 1.39 -22.84 -7.59
N SER A 152 0.82 -22.86 -6.39
CA SER A 152 -0.28 -23.75 -6.04
C SER A 152 -1.58 -22.99 -6.25
N GLY A 153 -2.13 -23.08 -7.46
CA GLY A 153 -3.45 -22.55 -7.77
C GLY A 153 -3.49 -21.74 -9.06
N TYR A 154 -4.37 -22.16 -9.96
CA TYR A 154 -4.61 -21.64 -11.31
C TYR A 154 -3.57 -22.08 -12.34
N THR A 155 -3.83 -23.29 -12.85
CA THR A 155 -3.38 -23.64 -14.19
C THR A 155 -3.97 -22.63 -15.18
N HIS A 156 -3.24 -22.32 -16.24
CA HIS A 156 -3.65 -21.37 -17.27
C HIS A 156 -5.00 -21.76 -17.94
N GLU A 157 -5.40 -23.03 -17.81
CA GLU A 157 -6.64 -23.60 -18.35
C GLU A 157 -7.88 -23.16 -17.56
N GLU A 158 -7.78 -22.89 -16.25
CA GLU A 158 -8.93 -22.51 -15.40
C GLU A 158 -9.37 -21.04 -15.62
N PHE A 159 -8.50 -20.19 -16.19
CA PHE A 159 -8.83 -18.80 -16.50
C PHE A 159 -9.64 -18.65 -17.81
N ILE A 160 -9.50 -19.59 -18.74
CA ILE A 160 -10.20 -19.54 -20.04
C ILE A 160 -11.63 -20.12 -19.92
N GLN A 161 -11.91 -20.95 -18.93
CA GLN A 161 -13.23 -21.56 -18.73
C GLN A 161 -14.20 -20.74 -17.84
N SER A 162 -13.80 -19.55 -17.38
CA SER A 162 -14.64 -18.67 -16.55
C SER A 162 -14.98 -17.31 -17.18
N GLN A 163 -14.75 -17.15 -18.48
CA GLN A 163 -15.36 -16.10 -19.32
C GLN A 163 -16.44 -16.70 -20.22
#